data_AF-A0A8D8FUG0-F1
#
_entry.id   AF-A0A8D8FUG0-F1
#
_cell.length_a   1.000
_cell.length_b   1.000
_cell.length_c   1.000
_cell.angle_alpha   90.00
_cell.angle_beta   90.00
_cell.angle_gamma   90.00
#
_symmetry.space_group_name_H-M   'P 1'
#
loop_
_entity.id
_entity.type
_entity.pdbx_description
1 polymer ?
#
loop_
_entity_poly.entity_id
_entity_poly.type
_entity_poly.pdbx_seq_one_letter_code
_entity_poly.pdbx_strand_id
1 'polypeptide(L)'
;NLWDEADRDVSMLVSKQYSGKVVGWGLVEGGGRTNNLNRVEMNFLDAESCQKGVPAFKRNGFPKKDKSYCAIRENQTVCSGDSGGGMFLYDSNRKAYYLRGFVSQGVTAGRGCEANVPVLFTDIAFYLKWIEQIALPKCYNLLGYGECPMFGMDENKYKLPLGIAHLKYQFRRNLLISDCHGVLISKKHVLTQAGCVEPNQLREL
;
A
#
# COMPACT_ATOMS: atom_id res chain seq x y z
N ASN A 1 2.53 -2.69 -17.68
CA ASN A 1 2.63 -2.23 -16.28
C ASN A 1 1.78 -3.17 -15.42
N LEU A 2 2.11 -3.62 -14.22
CA LEU A 2 1.16 -4.53 -13.52
C LEU A 2 -0.04 -3.85 -12.89
N TRP A 3 -0.11 -2.54 -13.05
CA TRP A 3 -1.36 -1.80 -12.99
C TRP A 3 -1.83 -1.41 -14.39
N ASP A 4 -1.63 -2.31 -15.38
CA ASP A 4 -2.32 -2.26 -16.67
C ASP A 4 -3.82 -2.39 -16.37
N GLU A 5 -4.65 -1.73 -17.18
CA GLU A 5 -6.09 -1.57 -16.89
C GLU A 5 -6.79 -2.92 -16.62
N ALA A 6 -6.34 -3.99 -17.26
CA ALA A 6 -6.89 -5.34 -17.13
C ALA A 6 -6.72 -5.97 -15.73
N ASP A 7 -5.68 -5.62 -14.97
CA ASP A 7 -5.42 -6.20 -13.64
C ASP A 7 -6.03 -5.35 -12.50
N ARG A 8 -6.66 -4.22 -12.84
CA ARG A 8 -7.46 -3.41 -11.92
C ARG A 8 -8.84 -4.01 -11.68
N ASP A 9 -9.36 -4.75 -12.65
CA ASP A 9 -10.67 -5.37 -12.56
C ASP A 9 -10.59 -6.71 -11.81
N VAL A 10 -11.26 -6.78 -10.66
CA VAL A 10 -11.35 -7.99 -9.83
C VAL A 10 -11.98 -9.15 -10.61
N SER A 11 -12.92 -8.88 -11.52
CA SER A 11 -13.56 -9.94 -12.32
C SER A 11 -12.57 -10.64 -13.24
N MET A 12 -11.56 -9.92 -13.74
CA MET A 12 -10.48 -10.50 -14.53
C MET A 12 -9.53 -11.34 -13.68
N LEU A 13 -9.32 -10.98 -12.42
CA LEU A 13 -8.53 -11.78 -11.48
C LEU A 13 -9.26 -13.09 -11.11
N VAL A 14 -10.59 -13.02 -10.95
CA VAL A 14 -11.44 -14.20 -10.73
C VAL A 14 -11.42 -15.12 -11.95
N SER A 15 -11.62 -14.59 -13.16
CA SER A 15 -11.69 -15.39 -14.39
C SER A 15 -10.37 -16.09 -14.71
N LYS A 16 -9.25 -15.43 -14.44
CA LYS A 16 -7.90 -16.00 -14.58
C LYS A 16 -7.48 -16.87 -13.39
N GLN A 17 -8.35 -17.07 -12.39
CA GLN A 17 -8.07 -17.86 -11.18
C GLN A 17 -6.80 -17.42 -10.43
N TYR A 18 -6.58 -16.11 -10.32
CA TYR A 18 -5.46 -15.60 -9.55
C TYR A 18 -5.63 -15.92 -8.06
N SER A 19 -4.50 -16.13 -7.40
CA SER A 19 -4.38 -16.27 -5.96
C SER A 19 -3.41 -15.21 -5.42
N GLY A 20 -3.63 -14.79 -4.18
CA GLY A 20 -2.72 -13.87 -3.50
C GLY A 20 -2.33 -14.34 -2.11
N LYS A 21 -1.13 -13.95 -1.70
CA LYS A 21 -0.54 -14.33 -0.42
C LYS A 21 -0.81 -13.24 0.60
N VAL A 22 -1.45 -13.61 1.69
CA VAL A 22 -1.59 -12.77 2.88
C VAL A 22 -0.58 -13.25 3.91
N VAL A 23 0.13 -12.32 4.53
CA VAL A 23 1.13 -12.62 5.56
C VAL A 23 0.82 -11.82 6.83
N GLY A 24 1.02 -12.43 8.00
CA GLY A 24 0.70 -11.77 9.26
C GLY A 24 1.01 -12.59 10.51
N TRP A 25 0.83 -11.94 11.66
CA TRP A 25 1.01 -12.49 13.01
C TRP A 25 -0.32 -12.55 13.77
N GLY A 26 -1.45 -12.52 13.06
CA GLY A 26 -2.76 -12.68 13.66
C GLY A 26 -2.88 -13.99 14.42
N LEU A 27 -3.98 -14.11 15.19
CA LEU A 27 -4.21 -15.29 15.99
C LEU A 27 -4.20 -16.56 15.14
N VAL A 28 -3.58 -17.61 15.66
CA VAL A 28 -3.58 -18.95 15.06
C VAL A 28 -4.81 -19.74 15.53
N GLU A 29 -4.98 -20.95 14.99
CA GLU A 29 -6.01 -21.90 15.43
C GLU A 29 -5.99 -22.05 16.96
N GLY A 30 -7.19 -22.05 17.57
CA GLY A 30 -7.35 -22.03 19.04
C GLY A 30 -7.19 -20.65 19.69
N GLY A 31 -6.93 -19.58 18.93
CA GLY A 31 -6.87 -18.19 19.43
C GLY A 31 -5.54 -17.78 20.05
N GLY A 32 -4.47 -18.57 19.83
CA GLY A 32 -3.13 -18.29 20.34
C GLY A 32 -2.40 -17.20 19.53
N ARG A 33 -1.40 -16.57 20.13
CA ARG A 33 -0.46 -15.69 19.43
C ARG A 33 0.76 -16.48 18.94
N THR A 34 1.38 -16.01 17.87
CA THR A 34 2.59 -16.58 17.27
C THR A 34 3.71 -15.55 17.22
N ASN A 35 4.95 -16.01 17.40
CA ASN A 35 6.15 -15.20 17.10
C ASN A 35 6.62 -15.40 15.65
N ASN A 36 6.12 -16.42 14.97
CA ASN A 36 6.45 -16.73 13.59
C ASN A 36 5.46 -16.03 12.66
N LEU A 37 6.01 -15.42 11.59
CA LEU A 37 5.21 -14.85 10.52
C LEU A 37 4.52 -15.98 9.75
N ASN A 38 3.19 -15.94 9.66
CA ASN A 38 2.41 -16.91 8.92
C ASN A 38 2.03 -16.38 7.54
N ARG A 39 1.61 -17.31 6.67
CA ARG A 39 1.09 -17.00 5.34
C ARG A 39 -0.11 -17.86 4.99
N VAL A 40 -1.03 -17.29 4.22
CA VAL A 40 -2.13 -17.99 3.57
C VAL A 40 -2.25 -17.54 2.12
N GLU A 41 -2.61 -18.44 1.22
CA GLU A 41 -2.84 -18.13 -0.19
C GLU A 41 -4.34 -18.20 -0.49
N MET A 42 -4.94 -17.07 -0.82
CA MET A 42 -6.38 -16.90 -0.97
C MET A 42 -6.76 -16.62 -2.43
N ASN A 43 -7.88 -17.18 -2.86
CA ASN A 43 -8.43 -17.00 -4.21
C ASN A 43 -9.46 -15.87 -4.20
N PHE A 44 -9.47 -15.05 -5.26
CA PHE A 44 -10.48 -13.99 -5.40
C PHE A 44 -11.88 -14.57 -5.56
N LEU A 45 -12.87 -13.83 -5.06
CA LEU A 45 -14.29 -14.12 -5.25
C LEU A 45 -14.98 -12.98 -5.98
N ASP A 46 -15.96 -13.34 -6.81
CA ASP A 46 -16.92 -12.37 -7.33
C ASP A 46 -17.81 -11.83 -6.21
N ALA A 47 -18.46 -10.69 -6.48
CA ALA A 47 -19.26 -9.98 -5.47
C ALA A 47 -20.46 -10.80 -4.98
N GLU A 48 -21.08 -11.61 -5.84
CA GLU A 48 -22.25 -12.41 -5.49
C GLU A 48 -21.85 -13.55 -4.55
N SER A 49 -20.79 -14.29 -4.90
CA SER A 49 -20.23 -15.35 -4.06
C SER A 49 -19.79 -14.82 -2.70
N CYS A 50 -19.19 -13.63 -2.66
CA CYS A 50 -18.82 -13.00 -1.39
C CYS A 50 -20.04 -12.69 -0.50
N GLN A 51 -21.10 -12.12 -1.07
CA GLN A 51 -22.32 -11.79 -0.33
C GLN A 51 -23.08 -13.02 0.13
N LYS A 52 -23.08 -14.09 -0.67
CA LYS A 52 -23.67 -15.38 -0.30
C LYS A 52 -22.93 -16.02 0.88
N GLY A 53 -21.60 -15.92 0.90
CA GLY A 53 -20.77 -16.52 1.95
C GLY A 53 -20.85 -15.80 3.31
N VAL A 54 -21.20 -14.51 3.36
CA VAL A 54 -21.30 -13.74 4.62
C VAL A 54 -22.53 -12.82 4.62
N PRO A 55 -23.59 -13.13 5.41
CA PRO A 55 -24.82 -12.33 5.46
C PRO A 55 -24.59 -10.86 5.83
N ALA A 56 -23.61 -10.58 6.69
CA ALA A 56 -23.25 -9.21 7.06
C ALA A 56 -22.70 -8.40 5.88
N PHE A 57 -21.95 -9.03 4.97
CA PHE A 57 -21.47 -8.37 3.75
C PHE A 57 -22.63 -8.04 2.82
N LYS A 58 -23.58 -8.97 2.62
CA LYS A 58 -24.81 -8.69 1.86
C LYS A 58 -25.58 -7.51 2.45
N ARG A 59 -25.83 -7.51 3.77
CA ARG A 59 -26.58 -6.44 4.46
C ARG A 59 -25.93 -5.06 4.29
N ASN A 60 -24.60 -5.00 4.35
CA ASN A 60 -23.85 -3.75 4.24
C ASN A 60 -23.50 -3.38 2.78
N GLY A 61 -23.86 -4.25 1.82
CA GLY A 61 -23.54 -4.10 0.40
C GLY A 61 -22.03 -4.15 0.13
N PHE A 62 -21.33 -5.11 0.73
CA PHE A 62 -19.94 -5.45 0.44
C PHE A 62 -19.86 -6.68 -0.49
N PRO A 63 -18.79 -6.81 -1.30
CA PRO A 63 -17.79 -5.78 -1.55
C PRO A 63 -18.40 -4.57 -2.28
N LYS A 64 -17.96 -3.36 -1.94
CA LYS A 64 -18.27 -2.14 -2.69
C LYS A 64 -17.50 -2.20 -4.00
N LYS A 65 -18.20 -2.02 -5.12
CA LYS A 65 -17.62 -1.99 -6.47
C LYS A 65 -16.36 -1.11 -6.50
N ASP A 66 -15.29 -1.67 -7.06
CA ASP A 66 -13.95 -1.12 -7.23
C ASP A 66 -13.19 -0.78 -5.93
N LYS A 67 -13.88 -0.49 -4.81
CA LYS A 67 -13.25 -0.06 -3.55
C LYS A 67 -12.77 -1.22 -2.68
N SER A 68 -13.34 -2.40 -2.87
CA SER A 68 -13.07 -3.58 -2.07
C SER A 68 -13.34 -4.84 -2.87
N TYR A 69 -12.73 -5.94 -2.47
CA TYR A 69 -12.95 -7.26 -3.03
C TYR A 69 -12.94 -8.30 -1.93
N CYS A 70 -13.35 -9.52 -2.25
CA CYS A 70 -13.26 -10.63 -1.32
C CYS A 70 -12.31 -11.70 -1.82
N ALA A 71 -11.70 -12.41 -0.88
CA ALA A 71 -10.95 -13.62 -1.16
C ALA A 71 -11.29 -14.70 -0.13
N ILE A 72 -11.05 -15.95 -0.49
CA ILE A 72 -11.35 -17.12 0.36
C ILE A 72 -10.24 -18.16 0.24
N ARG A 73 -10.08 -18.95 1.30
CA ARG A 73 -9.25 -20.15 1.30
C ARG A 73 -9.94 -21.23 2.13
N GLU A 74 -9.82 -22.47 1.68
CA GLU A 74 -10.32 -23.62 2.41
C GLU A 74 -9.43 -23.90 3.63
N ASN A 75 -10.05 -24.14 4.79
CA ASN A 75 -9.43 -24.47 6.08
C ASN A 75 -8.41 -23.45 6.61
N GLN A 76 -8.33 -22.26 6.02
CA GLN A 76 -7.42 -21.19 6.43
C GLN A 76 -8.12 -19.85 6.29
N THR A 77 -7.78 -18.90 7.16
CA THR A 77 -8.38 -17.56 7.16
C THR A 77 -7.40 -16.54 7.72
N VAL A 78 -7.79 -15.27 7.68
CA VAL A 78 -7.11 -14.19 8.40
C VAL A 78 -7.78 -14.01 9.76
N CYS A 79 -7.05 -13.52 10.76
CA CYS A 79 -7.60 -13.34 12.08
C CYS A 79 -7.23 -12.02 12.76
N SER A 80 -7.68 -11.84 14.00
CA SER A 80 -7.38 -10.64 14.79
C SER A 80 -5.86 -10.41 14.86
N GLY A 81 -5.43 -9.22 14.43
CA GLY A 81 -4.01 -8.88 14.28
C GLY A 81 -3.53 -8.85 12.82
N ASP A 82 -4.26 -9.47 11.89
CA ASP A 82 -3.95 -9.38 10.44
C ASP A 82 -4.60 -8.16 9.76
N SER A 83 -5.52 -7.46 10.44
CA SER A 83 -6.16 -6.24 9.92
C SER A 83 -5.13 -5.18 9.51
N GLY A 84 -5.26 -4.64 8.30
CA GLY A 84 -4.30 -3.74 7.67
C GLY A 84 -3.11 -4.45 7.01
N GLY A 85 -2.93 -5.76 7.24
CA GLY A 85 -1.94 -6.59 6.55
C GLY A 85 -2.21 -6.70 5.05
N GLY A 86 -1.15 -6.86 4.27
CA GLY A 86 -1.22 -6.86 2.81
C GLY A 86 -1.58 -8.21 2.20
N MET A 87 -2.34 -8.18 1.10
CA MET A 87 -2.44 -9.28 0.15
C MET A 87 -1.55 -8.98 -1.05
N PHE A 88 -0.61 -9.89 -1.32
CA PHE A 88 0.42 -9.74 -2.33
C PHE A 88 0.19 -10.71 -3.49
N LEU A 89 0.31 -10.19 -4.70
CA LEU A 89 0.27 -10.96 -5.93
C LEU A 89 1.69 -11.03 -6.51
N TYR A 90 2.03 -12.17 -7.09
CA TYR A 90 3.33 -12.36 -7.74
C TYR A 90 3.20 -12.13 -9.24
N ASP A 91 4.02 -11.24 -9.78
CA ASP A 91 4.18 -11.08 -11.22
C ASP A 91 5.39 -11.88 -11.71
N SER A 92 5.12 -12.88 -12.53
CA SER A 92 6.16 -13.68 -13.19
C SER A 92 6.99 -12.87 -14.19
N ASN A 93 6.40 -11.87 -14.86
CA ASN A 93 7.08 -11.07 -15.89
C ASN A 93 8.12 -10.15 -15.26
N ARG A 94 7.75 -9.42 -14.19
CA ARG A 94 8.68 -8.57 -13.44
C ARG A 94 9.47 -9.30 -12.36
N LYS A 95 9.15 -10.57 -12.09
CA LYS A 95 9.71 -11.38 -11.00
C LYS A 95 9.61 -10.67 -9.64
N ALA A 96 8.47 -10.06 -9.37
CA ALA A 96 8.27 -9.21 -8.20
C ALA A 96 6.88 -9.40 -7.59
N TYR A 97 6.79 -9.19 -6.27
CA TYR A 97 5.51 -9.09 -5.57
C TYR A 97 5.01 -7.65 -5.58
N TYR A 98 3.71 -7.49 -5.68
CA TYR A 98 3.04 -6.21 -5.53
C TYR A 98 1.83 -6.35 -4.61
N LEU A 99 1.49 -5.23 -3.98
CA LEU A 99 0.44 -5.15 -2.98
C LEU A 99 -0.90 -4.88 -3.67
N ARG A 100 -1.84 -5.84 -3.61
CA ARG A 100 -3.15 -5.75 -4.28
C ARG A 100 -4.24 -5.17 -3.38
N GLY A 101 -4.18 -5.46 -2.08
CA GLY A 101 -5.13 -4.94 -1.10
C GLY A 101 -4.67 -5.12 0.33
N PHE A 102 -5.49 -4.64 1.26
CA PHE A 102 -5.27 -4.78 2.69
C PHE A 102 -6.43 -5.56 3.32
N VAL A 103 -6.14 -6.41 4.30
CA VAL A 103 -7.15 -7.10 5.11
C VAL A 103 -8.00 -6.02 5.81
N SER A 104 -9.28 -5.98 5.47
CA SER A 104 -10.23 -5.03 6.07
C SER A 104 -11.07 -5.73 7.14
N GLN A 105 -11.74 -6.83 6.76
CA GLN A 105 -12.66 -7.52 7.67
C GLN A 105 -12.69 -9.03 7.41
N GLY A 106 -12.37 -9.81 8.45
CA GLY A 106 -12.66 -11.24 8.53
C GLY A 106 -13.91 -11.52 9.36
N VAL A 107 -14.30 -12.80 9.44
CA VAL A 107 -15.42 -13.27 10.26
C VAL A 107 -14.87 -13.95 11.51
N THR A 108 -15.42 -13.60 12.68
CA THR A 108 -15.00 -14.15 13.98
C THR A 108 -16.01 -15.18 14.49
N ALA A 109 -15.52 -16.24 15.13
CA ALA A 109 -16.33 -17.25 15.80
C ALA A 109 -15.78 -17.49 17.22
N GLY A 110 -16.48 -16.98 18.24
CA GLY A 110 -16.03 -17.06 19.63
C GLY A 110 -14.70 -16.34 19.86
N ARG A 111 -13.66 -17.07 20.28
CA ARG A 111 -12.29 -16.55 20.48
C ARG A 111 -11.40 -16.71 19.25
N GLY A 112 -11.90 -17.29 18.18
CA GLY A 112 -11.16 -17.55 16.94
C GLY A 112 -11.78 -16.85 15.74
N CYS A 113 -11.27 -17.20 14.56
CA CYS A 113 -11.76 -16.71 13.28
C CYS A 113 -12.33 -17.85 12.46
N GLU A 114 -13.42 -17.57 11.77
CA GLU A 114 -14.14 -18.53 10.95
C GLU A 114 -13.34 -18.77 9.65
N ALA A 115 -13.04 -20.02 9.38
CA ALA A 115 -12.46 -20.45 8.11
C ALA A 115 -13.57 -20.73 7.08
N ASN A 116 -13.20 -21.00 5.83
CA ASN A 116 -14.16 -21.35 4.77
C ASN A 116 -15.23 -20.27 4.49
N VAL A 117 -14.99 -19.03 4.92
CA VAL A 117 -15.85 -17.88 4.64
C VAL A 117 -15.05 -16.75 3.98
N PRO A 118 -15.69 -15.94 3.12
CA PRO A 118 -15.05 -14.80 2.49
C PRO A 118 -14.44 -13.81 3.48
N VAL A 119 -13.26 -13.29 3.14
CA VAL A 119 -12.60 -12.18 3.83
C VAL A 119 -12.66 -10.95 2.93
N LEU A 120 -12.99 -9.78 3.50
CA LEU A 120 -13.06 -8.52 2.79
C LEU A 120 -11.71 -7.79 2.81
N PHE A 121 -11.28 -7.35 1.64
CA PHE A 121 -10.07 -6.56 1.43
C PHE A 121 -10.41 -5.19 0.87
N THR A 122 -9.65 -4.17 1.27
CA THR A 122 -9.65 -2.88 0.59
C THR A 122 -8.85 -3.00 -0.71
N ASP A 123 -9.41 -2.53 -1.82
CA ASP A 123 -8.82 -2.63 -3.15
C ASP A 123 -7.84 -1.48 -3.42
N ILE A 124 -6.53 -1.75 -3.45
CA ILE A 124 -5.53 -0.71 -3.68
C ILE A 124 -5.57 -0.15 -5.10
N ALA A 125 -5.97 -0.94 -6.10
CA ALA A 125 -6.03 -0.49 -7.50
C ALA A 125 -6.88 0.77 -7.63
N PHE A 126 -7.99 0.82 -6.91
CA PHE A 126 -8.88 1.98 -6.90
C PHE A 126 -8.28 3.19 -6.19
N TYR A 127 -7.50 2.98 -5.13
CA TYR A 127 -6.89 4.05 -4.36
C TYR A 127 -5.53 4.53 -4.88
N LEU A 128 -4.97 3.92 -5.94
CA LEU A 128 -3.65 4.28 -6.48
C LEU A 128 -3.50 5.78 -6.73
N LYS A 129 -4.47 6.41 -7.41
CA LYS A 129 -4.42 7.84 -7.70
C LYS A 129 -4.35 8.70 -6.43
N TRP A 130 -5.09 8.31 -5.38
CA TRP A 130 -5.05 9.00 -4.10
C TRP A 130 -3.73 8.75 -3.37
N ILE A 131 -3.24 7.50 -3.37
CA ILE A 131 -1.94 7.15 -2.78
C ILE A 131 -0.82 7.95 -3.46
N GLU A 132 -0.81 8.01 -4.79
CA GLU A 132 0.17 8.76 -5.57
C GLU A 132 0.16 10.24 -5.20
N GLN A 133 -1.01 10.85 -4.99
CA GLN A 133 -1.12 12.25 -4.59
C GLN A 133 -0.56 12.56 -3.20
N ILE A 134 -0.61 11.59 -2.28
CA ILE A 134 -0.19 11.78 -0.89
C ILE A 134 1.26 11.31 -0.66
N ALA A 135 1.62 10.18 -1.25
CA ALA A 135 2.87 9.48 -0.98
C ALA A 135 3.99 9.82 -1.97
N LEU A 136 3.66 10.22 -3.21
CA LEU A 136 4.70 10.72 -4.11
C LEU A 136 5.01 12.17 -3.72
N PRO A 137 6.30 12.50 -3.50
CA PRO A 137 6.67 13.89 -3.28
C PRO A 137 6.20 14.71 -4.47
N LYS A 138 5.55 15.86 -4.20
CA LYS A 138 5.32 16.86 -5.24
C LYS A 138 6.68 17.25 -5.80
N CYS A 139 6.95 16.82 -7.02
CA CYS A 139 8.12 17.25 -7.77
C CYS A 139 7.99 18.75 -8.03
N TYR A 140 8.59 19.57 -7.17
CA TYR A 140 8.80 20.97 -7.47
C TYR A 140 9.96 21.03 -8.45
N ASN A 141 9.64 21.25 -9.73
CA ASN A 141 10.63 21.50 -10.77
C ASN A 141 11.25 22.88 -10.60
N LEU A 142 12.00 23.07 -9.51
CA LEU A 142 12.61 24.34 -9.14
C LEU A 142 13.65 24.82 -10.17
N LEU A 143 14.09 23.92 -11.06
CA LEU A 143 15.10 24.19 -12.09
C LEU A 143 14.53 24.33 -13.50
N GLY A 144 13.21 24.23 -13.69
CA GLY A 144 12.57 24.43 -14.98
C GLY A 144 12.85 23.34 -16.04
N TYR A 145 13.23 22.13 -15.64
CA TYR A 145 13.42 21.01 -16.58
C TYR A 145 12.09 20.45 -17.11
N GLY A 146 12.03 20.01 -18.36
CA GLY A 146 10.77 19.47 -18.92
C GLY A 146 10.20 18.25 -18.18
N GLU A 147 11.04 17.49 -17.46
CA GLU A 147 10.65 16.31 -16.68
C GLU A 147 11.43 16.30 -15.35
N CYS A 148 10.74 16.05 -14.23
CA CYS A 148 11.41 15.79 -12.96
C CYS A 148 11.91 14.33 -12.93
N PRO A 149 13.22 14.07 -12.79
CA PRO A 149 13.72 12.73 -12.62
C PRO A 149 13.24 12.19 -11.26
N MET A 150 12.29 11.26 -11.28
CA MET A 150 11.88 10.53 -10.08
C MET A 150 12.92 9.45 -9.73
N PHE A 151 12.98 9.10 -8.44
CA PHE A 151 13.76 7.95 -7.96
C PHE A 151 13.42 6.70 -8.80
N GLY A 152 14.43 6.10 -9.43
CA GLY A 152 14.28 4.89 -10.26
C GLY A 152 14.24 5.11 -11.78
N MET A 153 14.45 6.33 -12.29
CA MET A 153 14.66 6.55 -13.73
C MET A 153 16.09 6.22 -14.18
N ASP A 154 16.24 5.90 -15.48
CA ASP A 154 17.47 5.46 -16.14
C ASP A 154 18.66 6.42 -15.88
N GLU A 155 19.66 5.92 -15.15
CA GLU A 155 20.89 6.66 -14.81
C GLU A 155 21.66 7.13 -16.05
N ASN A 156 21.44 6.51 -17.22
CA ASN A 156 22.12 6.88 -18.46
C ASN A 156 21.51 8.10 -19.17
N LYS A 157 20.24 8.42 -18.90
CA LYS A 157 19.54 9.56 -19.52
C LYS A 157 19.80 10.88 -18.78
N TYR A 158 20.06 10.82 -17.47
CA TYR A 158 20.27 12.01 -16.62
C TYR A 158 21.63 11.94 -15.91
N LYS A 159 22.61 12.73 -16.37
CA LYS A 159 24.01 12.74 -15.88
C LYS A 159 24.23 13.26 -14.44
N LEU A 160 23.18 13.66 -13.72
CA LEU A 160 23.30 14.29 -12.41
C LEU A 160 22.21 13.79 -11.46
N PRO A 161 22.55 13.38 -10.22
CA PRO A 161 21.56 13.04 -9.22
C PRO A 161 21.06 14.33 -8.55
N LEU A 162 20.38 15.22 -9.27
CA LEU A 162 19.80 16.42 -8.64
C LEU A 162 18.42 16.09 -8.07
N GLY A 163 18.41 15.19 -7.10
CA GLY A 163 17.32 15.08 -6.15
C GLY A 163 17.53 16.14 -5.07
N ILE A 164 16.62 17.11 -4.99
CA ILE A 164 16.51 17.97 -3.82
C ILE A 164 15.71 17.17 -2.79
N ALA A 165 16.38 16.73 -1.72
CA ALA A 165 15.71 16.06 -0.61
C ALA A 165 15.30 17.14 0.39
N HIS A 166 13.99 17.38 0.51
CA HIS A 166 13.45 18.23 1.57
C HIS A 166 13.20 17.38 2.81
N LEU A 167 14.00 17.58 3.86
CA LEU A 167 13.84 16.89 5.14
C LEU A 167 13.12 17.83 6.10
N LYS A 168 11.80 17.66 6.19
CA LYS A 168 10.98 18.36 7.18
C LYS A 168 10.99 17.59 8.49
N TYR A 169 11.58 18.15 9.54
CA TYR A 169 11.56 17.57 10.88
C TYR A 169 10.67 18.41 11.81
N GLN A 170 9.68 17.77 12.43
CA GLN A 170 8.73 18.43 13.32
C GLN A 170 9.03 18.05 14.76
N PHE A 171 9.71 18.93 15.51
CA PHE A 171 9.80 18.81 16.95
C PHE A 171 8.41 19.07 17.56
N ARG A 172 8.09 18.39 18.67
CA ARG A 172 6.76 18.28 19.33
C ARG A 172 5.83 19.51 19.22
N ARG A 173 4.51 19.21 19.24
CA ARG A 173 3.28 20.03 19.11
C ARG A 173 3.28 21.56 19.36
N ASN A 174 4.24 22.17 20.06
CA ASN A 174 4.14 23.56 20.52
C ASN A 174 5.38 24.46 20.26
N LEU A 175 6.17 24.32 19.17
CA LEU A 175 6.83 25.45 18.44
C LEU A 175 7.94 25.01 17.46
N LEU A 176 8.01 25.80 16.37
CA LEU A 176 9.08 26.06 15.39
C LEU A 176 9.54 24.89 14.51
N ILE A 177 8.94 24.84 13.32
CA ILE A 177 9.40 24.04 12.17
C ILE A 177 10.75 24.62 11.72
N SER A 178 11.83 23.86 11.81
CA SER A 178 13.09 24.17 11.14
C SER A 178 13.11 23.38 9.84
N ASP A 179 12.94 24.06 8.70
CA ASP A 179 13.10 23.40 7.40
C ASP A 179 14.60 23.35 7.08
N CYS A 180 15.16 22.15 7.11
CA CYS A 180 16.56 21.91 6.76
C CYS A 180 16.62 21.38 5.32
N HIS A 181 17.34 22.11 4.46
CA HIS A 181 17.44 21.80 3.04
C HIS A 181 18.81 21.21 2.70
N GLY A 182 18.82 20.19 1.85
CA GLY A 182 20.03 19.61 1.29
C GLY A 182 19.81 19.20 -0.16
N VAL A 183 20.85 19.37 -0.99
CA VAL A 183 20.85 18.92 -2.38
C VAL A 183 21.88 17.81 -2.52
N LEU A 184 21.47 16.66 -3.06
CA LEU A 184 22.41 15.62 -3.40
C LEU A 184 23.28 16.11 -4.58
N ILE A 185 24.59 16.21 -4.39
CA ILE A 185 25.54 16.65 -5.42
C ILE A 185 26.35 15.48 -6.00
N SER A 186 26.31 14.31 -5.35
CA SER A 186 26.83 13.04 -5.88
C SER A 186 26.23 11.85 -5.09
N LYS A 187 26.50 10.60 -5.52
CA LYS A 187 26.06 9.37 -4.80
C LYS A 187 26.51 9.31 -3.33
N LYS A 188 27.50 10.11 -2.91
CA LYS A 188 28.06 10.10 -1.54
C LYS A 188 28.10 11.46 -0.86
N HIS A 189 27.65 12.53 -1.51
CA HIS A 189 27.79 13.89 -0.98
C HIS A 189 26.48 14.66 -1.09
N VAL A 190 26.08 15.27 0.02
CA VAL A 190 24.94 16.18 0.13
C VAL A 190 25.49 17.58 0.43
N LEU A 191 25.11 18.57 -0.36
CA LEU A 191 25.34 19.97 -0.04
C LEU A 191 24.20 20.45 0.86
N THR A 192 24.50 20.66 2.14
CA THR A 192 23.54 21.18 3.12
C THR A 192 23.75 22.68 3.31
N GLN A 193 22.68 23.42 3.60
CA GLN A 193 22.83 24.80 4.08
C GLN A 193 23.48 24.79 5.49
N ALA A 194 24.29 25.80 5.81
CA ALA A 194 25.00 25.90 7.09
C ALA A 194 24.06 26.19 8.30
N GLY A 195 22.77 26.43 8.06
CA GLY A 195 21.73 26.60 9.07
C GLY A 195 20.35 26.33 8.46
N CYS A 196 19.37 25.93 9.28
CA CYS A 196 17.98 25.72 8.85
C CYS A 196 17.22 27.06 8.88
N VAL A 197 16.20 27.22 8.03
CA VAL A 197 15.43 28.47 7.96
C VAL A 197 14.46 28.54 9.15
N GLU A 198 14.52 29.61 9.92
CA GLU A 198 13.50 29.89 10.93
C GLU A 198 12.18 30.36 10.27
N PRO A 199 11.00 29.99 10.81
CA PRO A 199 9.70 30.17 10.15
C PRO A 199 9.32 31.57 9.67
N ASN A 200 10.02 32.62 10.11
CA ASN A 200 9.62 34.01 9.90
C ASN A 200 10.33 34.70 8.73
N GLN A 201 11.26 34.07 8.01
CA GLN A 201 12.01 34.76 6.94
C GLN A 201 11.48 34.56 5.50
N LEU A 202 10.51 33.68 5.27
CA LEU A 202 10.03 33.35 3.92
C LEU A 202 8.55 33.70 3.66
N ARG A 203 7.89 34.46 4.54
CA ARG A 203 6.49 34.92 4.32
C ARG A 203 6.38 36.26 3.58
N GLU A 204 7.49 36.87 3.14
CA GLU A 204 7.49 38.16 2.43
C GLU A 204 8.04 38.11 0.99
N LEU A 205 8.05 36.93 0.34
CA LEU A 205 8.30 36.78 -1.10
C LEU A 205 7.20 35.95 -1.75
#